data_AF-A0A4R6XF21-F1
#
_entry.id   AF-A0A4R6XF21-F1
#
_cell.length_a   1.000
_cell.length_b   1.000
_cell.length_c   1.000
_cell.angle_alpha   90.00
_cell.angle_beta   90.00
_cell.angle_gamma   90.00
#
_symmetry.space_group_name_H-M   'P 1'
#
loop_
_entity.id
_entity.type
_entity.pdbx_description
1 polymer ?
#
loop_
_entity_poly.entity_id
_entity_poly.type
_entity_poly.pdbx_seq_one_letter_code
_entity_poly.pdbx_strand_id
1 'polypeptide(L)'
;MSEDLKKIIIEFSSFLNVSISTINRMVKTDFDDVFLQNWLQGNWELIVERLISQNKRELILLRKYGEGADETHYSLLKGQEYFERVSFPSLQPTHKIMCFSNSGPISCFFSGNKVDFPKSGLEFKELISMKKQNSYATNEAPFDKVLLAYEPIDVVLEIEKLDFKLQKLKV
;
A
#
# COMPACT_ATOMS: atom_id res chain seq x y z
N MET A 1 -12.61 1.40 16.30
CA MET A 1 -12.78 0.64 15.03
C MET A 1 -11.94 1.21 13.87
N SER A 2 -11.81 2.54 13.71
CA SER A 2 -10.76 3.12 12.83
C SER A 2 -9.36 3.01 13.46
N GLU A 3 -9.27 3.10 14.78
CA GLU A 3 -8.02 3.00 15.54
C GLU A 3 -7.28 1.67 15.29
N ASP A 4 -8.00 0.55 15.19
CA ASP A 4 -7.40 -0.76 14.96
C ASP A 4 -6.71 -0.83 13.59
N LEU A 5 -7.32 -0.25 12.55
CA LEU A 5 -6.75 -0.25 11.20
C LEU A 5 -5.52 0.66 11.12
N LYS A 6 -5.60 1.88 11.70
CA LYS A 6 -4.45 2.79 11.76
C LYS A 6 -3.26 2.13 12.46
N LYS A 7 -3.51 1.43 13.57
CA LYS A 7 -2.48 0.68 14.29
C LYS A 7 -1.83 -0.41 13.42
N ILE A 8 -2.62 -1.23 12.73
CA ILE A 8 -2.09 -2.27 11.82
C ILE A 8 -1.22 -1.66 10.72
N ILE A 9 -1.64 -0.54 10.12
CA ILE A 9 -0.87 0.13 9.07
C ILE A 9 0.44 0.72 9.62
N ILE A 10 0.44 1.29 10.83
CA ILE A 10 1.65 1.78 11.51
C ILE A 10 2.60 0.63 11.87
N GLU A 11 2.07 -0.51 12.32
CA GLU A 11 2.86 -1.72 12.59
C GLU A 11 3.48 -2.27 11.30
N PHE A 12 2.73 -2.25 10.19
CA PHE A 12 3.27 -2.62 8.87
C PHE A 12 4.37 -1.66 8.40
N SER A 13 4.18 -0.34 8.55
CA SER A 13 5.25 0.65 8.31
C SER A 13 6.50 0.35 9.14
N SER A 14 6.32 0.03 10.42
CA SER A 14 7.41 -0.32 11.34
C SER A 14 8.14 -1.58 10.90
N PHE A 15 7.40 -2.61 10.46
CA PHE A 15 7.96 -3.81 9.87
C PHE A 15 8.80 -3.50 8.62
N LEU A 16 8.28 -2.69 7.69
CA LEU A 16 9.02 -2.29 6.49
C LEU A 16 10.31 -1.55 6.86
N ASN A 17 10.25 -0.61 7.81
CA ASN A 17 11.41 0.16 8.26
C ASN A 17 12.56 -0.72 8.79
N VAL A 18 12.24 -1.82 9.47
CA VAL A 18 13.23 -2.74 10.03
C VAL A 18 13.75 -3.74 8.99
N SER A 19 12.89 -4.19 8.08
CA SER A 19 13.19 -5.29 7.17
C SER A 19 13.78 -4.86 5.83
N ILE A 20 13.38 -3.70 5.29
CA ILE A 20 13.66 -3.31 3.90
C ILE A 20 15.16 -3.28 3.58
N SER A 21 15.99 -2.83 4.52
CA SER A 21 17.44 -2.74 4.28
C SER A 21 18.07 -4.10 4.02
N THR A 22 17.54 -5.15 4.66
CA THR A 22 17.98 -6.53 4.46
C THR A 22 17.49 -7.06 3.12
N ILE A 23 16.22 -6.80 2.79
CA ILE A 23 15.63 -7.18 1.52
C ILE A 23 16.38 -6.53 0.36
N ASN A 24 16.61 -5.21 0.41
CA ASN A 24 17.36 -4.48 -0.62
C ASN A 24 18.78 -5.02 -0.83
N ARG A 25 19.41 -5.63 0.19
CA ARG A 25 20.72 -6.30 0.04
C ARG A 25 20.60 -7.65 -0.68
N MET A 26 19.46 -8.33 -0.56
CA MET A 26 19.18 -9.61 -1.23
C MET A 26 18.80 -9.39 -2.70
N VAL A 27 18.04 -8.33 -3.02
CA VAL A 27 17.58 -8.00 -4.39
C VAL A 27 18.56 -7.23 -5.25
N LYS A 28 19.86 -7.18 -4.91
CA LYS A 28 20.87 -6.50 -5.75
C LYS A 28 20.97 -7.03 -7.19
N THR A 29 20.37 -8.18 -7.47
CA THR A 29 20.32 -8.84 -8.78
C THR A 29 18.89 -9.03 -9.30
N ASP A 30 17.89 -8.41 -8.66
CA ASP A 30 16.49 -8.44 -9.11
C ASP A 30 16.31 -7.36 -10.18
N PHE A 31 16.53 -7.72 -11.44
CA PHE A 31 16.56 -6.73 -12.54
C PHE A 31 15.22 -6.04 -12.79
N ASP A 32 14.12 -6.67 -12.38
CA ASP A 32 12.76 -6.26 -12.71
C ASP A 32 11.89 -6.00 -11.47
N ASP A 33 12.50 -5.89 -10.28
CA ASP A 33 11.83 -5.70 -8.99
C ASP A 33 10.79 -6.79 -8.62
N VAL A 34 10.70 -7.90 -9.38
CA VAL A 34 9.71 -8.97 -9.20
C VAL A 34 9.77 -9.56 -7.80
N PHE A 35 10.98 -9.85 -7.29
CA PHE A 35 11.12 -10.38 -5.94
C PHE A 35 10.65 -9.35 -4.91
N LEU A 36 11.06 -8.09 -5.06
CA LEU A 36 10.70 -7.03 -4.12
C LEU A 36 9.19 -6.82 -4.07
N GLN A 37 8.53 -6.75 -5.23
CA GLN A 37 7.08 -6.56 -5.33
C GLN A 37 6.31 -7.76 -4.76
N ASN A 38 6.71 -8.99 -5.09
CA ASN A 38 6.12 -10.19 -4.50
C ASN A 38 6.33 -10.26 -2.98
N TRP A 39 7.50 -9.84 -2.50
CA TRP A 39 7.78 -9.80 -1.07
C TRP A 39 6.90 -8.76 -0.37
N LEU A 40 6.75 -7.56 -0.92
CA LEU A 40 5.86 -6.52 -0.39
C LEU A 40 4.41 -6.97 -0.37
N GLN A 41 3.90 -7.45 -1.51
CA GLN A 41 2.53 -7.95 -1.63
C GLN A 41 2.27 -9.15 -0.71
N GLY A 42 3.19 -10.11 -0.64
CA GLY A 42 3.06 -11.27 0.25
C GLY A 42 3.01 -10.86 1.73
N ASN A 43 3.85 -9.92 2.16
CA ASN A 43 3.81 -9.43 3.55
C ASN A 43 2.59 -8.56 3.82
N TRP A 44 2.09 -7.81 2.84
CA TRP A 44 0.81 -7.10 2.95
C TRP A 44 -0.35 -8.06 3.22
N GLU A 45 -0.43 -9.17 2.48
CA GLU A 45 -1.44 -10.21 2.67
C GLU A 45 -1.31 -10.90 4.05
N LEU A 46 -0.08 -11.27 4.42
CA LEU A 46 0.16 -12.02 5.66
C LEU A 46 0.00 -11.18 6.93
N ILE A 47 0.37 -9.91 6.88
CA ILE A 47 0.33 -9.02 8.05
C ILE A 47 -0.98 -8.25 8.04
N VAL A 48 -1.21 -7.40 7.03
CA VAL A 48 -2.29 -6.42 7.08
C VAL A 48 -3.64 -7.08 6.89
N GLU A 49 -3.84 -7.81 5.79
CA GLU A 49 -5.13 -8.43 5.52
C GLU A 49 -5.51 -9.48 6.57
N ARG A 50 -4.54 -10.31 6.99
CA ARG A 50 -4.80 -11.37 7.96
C ARG A 50 -5.20 -10.81 9.33
N LEU A 51 -4.50 -9.77 9.80
CA LEU A 51 -4.83 -9.12 11.07
C LEU A 51 -6.19 -8.43 11.02
N ILE A 52 -6.51 -7.75 9.91
CA ILE A 52 -7.84 -7.13 9.73
C ILE A 52 -8.93 -8.21 9.70
N SER A 53 -8.71 -9.30 8.94
CA SER A 53 -9.64 -10.43 8.84
C SER A 53 -9.92 -11.06 10.20
N GLN A 54 -8.88 -11.27 11.02
CA GLN A 54 -9.01 -11.79 12.38
C GLN A 54 -9.82 -10.86 13.29
N ASN A 55 -9.51 -9.55 13.25
CA ASN A 55 -10.23 -8.56 14.04
C ASN A 55 -11.70 -8.45 13.65
N LYS A 56 -12.04 -8.67 12.38
CA LYS A 56 -13.40 -8.60 11.84
C LYS A 56 -14.15 -9.92 11.84
N ARG A 57 -13.44 -11.05 12.02
CA ARG A 57 -13.99 -12.41 11.87
C ARG A 57 -14.64 -12.64 10.49
N GLU A 58 -14.09 -12.02 9.45
CA GLU A 58 -14.52 -12.11 8.05
C GLU A 58 -13.25 -12.24 7.18
N LEU A 59 -13.34 -12.96 6.05
CA LEU A 59 -12.26 -12.96 5.06
C LEU A 59 -12.20 -11.59 4.38
N ILE A 60 -11.12 -10.86 4.61
CA ILE A 60 -10.87 -9.56 3.99
C ILE A 60 -9.66 -9.68 3.07
N LEU A 61 -9.93 -9.52 1.78
CA LEU A 61 -8.94 -9.37 0.72
C LEU A 61 -8.92 -7.89 0.33
N LEU A 62 -7.76 -7.25 0.45
CA LEU A 62 -7.55 -5.86 0.07
C LEU A 62 -7.11 -5.76 -1.38
N ARG A 63 -7.21 -4.55 -1.96
CA ARG A 63 -6.51 -4.23 -3.20
C ARG A 63 -5.00 -4.42 -3.04
N LYS A 64 -4.33 -4.66 -4.17
CA LYS A 64 -2.88 -4.84 -4.24
C LYS A 64 -2.13 -3.68 -3.59
N TYR A 65 -1.02 -4.00 -2.94
CA TYR A 65 -0.12 -3.04 -2.33
C TYR A 65 0.91 -2.59 -3.36
N GLY A 66 1.01 -1.28 -3.59
CA GLY A 66 1.89 -0.73 -4.62
C GLY A 66 1.50 -1.24 -6.00
N GLU A 67 2.41 -1.95 -6.66
CA GLU A 67 2.16 -2.56 -7.97
C GLU A 67 1.58 -3.98 -7.89
N GLY A 68 1.52 -4.56 -6.67
CA GLY A 68 1.09 -5.94 -6.44
C GLY A 68 2.16 -6.97 -6.75
N ALA A 69 1.78 -8.24 -6.84
CA ALA A 69 2.67 -9.27 -7.38
C ALA A 69 2.86 -9.03 -8.89
N ASP A 70 4.11 -8.92 -9.35
CA ASP A 70 4.42 -8.38 -10.68
C ASP A 70 3.93 -9.25 -11.86
N GLU A 71 3.45 -8.54 -12.89
CA GLU A 71 2.85 -8.95 -14.15
C GLU A 71 3.86 -9.09 -15.32
N THR A 72 5.03 -8.45 -15.24
CA THR A 72 5.87 -8.19 -16.44
C THR A 72 6.41 -9.45 -17.13
N HIS A 73 6.72 -10.51 -16.38
CA HIS A 73 7.29 -11.75 -16.94
C HIS A 73 6.25 -12.78 -17.39
N TYR A 74 4.98 -12.61 -17.01
CA TYR A 74 3.91 -13.52 -17.43
C TYR A 74 3.52 -13.32 -18.89
N SER A 75 3.73 -12.13 -19.46
CA SER A 75 3.51 -11.86 -20.89
C SER A 75 4.37 -12.75 -21.82
N LEU A 76 5.48 -13.31 -21.30
CA LEU A 76 6.35 -14.26 -21.99
C LEU A 76 5.92 -15.73 -21.82
N LEU A 77 5.00 -16.02 -20.89
CA LEU A 77 4.48 -17.35 -20.60
C LEU A 77 3.04 -17.46 -21.12
N LYS A 78 2.91 -17.86 -22.40
CA LYS A 78 1.58 -18.08 -23.02
C LYS A 78 0.71 -19.01 -22.18
N GLY A 79 -0.44 -18.52 -21.73
CA GLY A 79 -1.53 -19.35 -21.18
C GLY A 79 -1.63 -19.43 -19.66
N GLN A 80 -1.02 -18.50 -18.90
CA GLN A 80 -1.23 -18.42 -17.45
C GLN A 80 -2.04 -17.18 -17.05
N GLU A 81 -2.81 -17.35 -15.98
CA GLU A 81 -3.75 -16.36 -15.44
C GLU A 81 -3.01 -15.25 -14.67
N TYR A 82 -3.59 -14.04 -14.68
CA TYR A 82 -3.06 -12.84 -14.04
C TYR A 82 -3.25 -12.89 -12.52
N PHE A 83 -2.24 -12.47 -11.75
CA PHE A 83 -2.27 -12.61 -10.31
C PHE A 83 -1.73 -11.36 -9.59
N GLU A 84 -2.63 -10.53 -9.07
CA GLU A 84 -2.27 -9.38 -8.23
C GLU A 84 -1.76 -9.79 -6.83
N ARG A 85 -1.83 -11.09 -6.53
CA ARG A 85 -1.72 -11.67 -5.18
C ARG A 85 -0.77 -12.86 -5.16
N VAL A 86 -0.12 -13.07 -4.02
CA VAL A 86 0.81 -14.20 -3.83
C VAL A 86 0.10 -15.43 -3.28
N SER A 87 -0.72 -15.29 -2.24
CA SER A 87 -1.27 -16.44 -1.50
C SER A 87 -2.49 -17.07 -2.16
N PHE A 88 -3.33 -16.22 -2.78
CA PHE A 88 -4.57 -16.62 -3.45
C PHE A 88 -4.68 -15.87 -4.79
N PRO A 89 -3.91 -16.31 -5.79
CA PRO A 89 -3.67 -15.54 -7.00
C PRO A 89 -4.94 -15.16 -7.77
N SER A 90 -5.95 -16.05 -7.79
CA SER A 90 -7.21 -15.88 -8.53
C SER A 90 -8.32 -15.13 -7.77
N LEU A 91 -8.13 -14.82 -6.49
CA LEU A 91 -9.16 -14.16 -5.70
C LEU A 91 -9.16 -12.66 -5.91
N GLN A 92 -10.35 -12.10 -6.09
CA GLN A 92 -10.54 -10.66 -6.27
C GLN A 92 -10.57 -9.92 -4.92
N PRO A 93 -10.12 -8.66 -4.89
CA PRO A 93 -10.23 -7.84 -3.69
C PRO A 93 -11.70 -7.68 -3.28
N THR A 94 -11.94 -7.75 -1.97
CA THR A 94 -13.28 -7.59 -1.35
C THR A 94 -13.46 -6.21 -0.73
N HIS A 95 -12.35 -5.59 -0.36
CA HIS A 95 -12.30 -4.32 0.35
C HIS A 95 -11.15 -3.46 -0.16
N LYS A 96 -11.21 -2.18 0.18
CA LYS A 96 -10.10 -1.23 0.03
C LYS A 96 -9.95 -0.38 1.28
N ILE A 97 -8.79 0.24 1.43
CA ILE A 97 -8.53 1.17 2.52
C ILE A 97 -8.71 2.60 2.02
N MET A 98 -9.51 3.36 2.76
CA MET A 98 -9.78 4.77 2.51
C MET A 98 -9.11 5.61 3.59
N CYS A 99 -8.41 6.64 3.16
CA CYS A 99 -7.70 7.62 3.98
C CYS A 99 -8.55 8.89 4.14
N PHE A 100 -8.52 9.44 5.35
CA PHE A 100 -9.23 10.65 5.74
C PHE A 100 -8.30 11.58 6.51
N SER A 101 -8.59 12.87 6.46
CA SER A 101 -8.00 13.84 7.39
C SER A 101 -9.00 14.17 8.50
N ASN A 102 -8.50 14.26 9.73
CA ASN A 102 -9.28 14.69 10.90
C ASN A 102 -9.22 16.20 11.15
N SER A 103 -8.30 16.91 10.48
CA SER A 103 -8.00 18.32 10.75
C SER A 103 -8.21 19.22 9.53
N GLY A 104 -8.86 18.71 8.48
CA GLY A 104 -9.12 19.44 7.24
C GLY A 104 -8.04 19.21 6.18
N PRO A 105 -7.82 20.16 5.25
CA PRO A 105 -6.92 19.93 4.12
C PRO A 105 -5.47 19.73 4.57
N ILE A 106 -4.77 18.76 3.95
CA ILE A 106 -3.37 18.42 4.25
C ILE A 106 -2.48 18.83 3.08
N SER A 107 -1.33 19.47 3.35
CA SER A 107 -0.35 19.73 2.30
C SER A 107 0.27 18.45 1.76
N CYS A 108 0.17 18.23 0.46
CA CYS A 108 0.83 17.14 -0.24
C CYS A 108 2.35 17.33 -0.20
N PHE A 109 3.06 16.31 0.28
CA PHE A 109 4.52 16.35 0.38
C PHE A 109 5.18 16.40 -0.99
N PHE A 110 4.59 15.75 -2.01
CA PHE A 110 5.10 15.78 -3.38
C PHE A 110 4.89 17.15 -4.02
N SER A 111 3.65 17.59 -4.21
CA SER A 111 3.34 18.82 -4.95
C SER A 111 3.38 20.12 -4.14
N GLY A 112 3.33 20.04 -2.81
CA GLY A 112 3.18 21.20 -1.92
C GLY A 112 1.76 21.76 -1.82
N ASN A 113 0.86 21.35 -2.73
CA ASN A 113 -0.52 21.81 -2.76
C ASN A 113 -1.33 21.21 -1.60
N LYS A 114 -2.34 21.95 -1.11
CA LYS A 114 -3.31 21.41 -0.16
C LYS A 114 -4.23 20.41 -0.86
N VAL A 115 -4.46 19.29 -0.18
CA VAL A 115 -5.35 18.22 -0.62
C VAL A 115 -6.60 18.26 0.23
N ASP A 116 -7.73 18.48 -0.43
CA ASP A 116 -9.04 18.35 0.17
C ASP A 116 -9.49 16.88 0.18
N PHE A 117 -10.17 16.48 1.24
CA PHE A 117 -10.69 15.12 1.36
C PHE A 117 -12.18 15.08 1.02
N PRO A 118 -12.60 14.31 0.01
CA PRO A 118 -14.01 14.07 -0.21
C PRO A 118 -14.60 13.28 0.97
N LYS A 119 -15.92 13.32 1.15
CA LYS A 119 -16.61 12.55 2.21
C LYS A 119 -16.35 11.04 2.12
N SER A 120 -16.05 10.53 0.93
CA SER A 120 -15.70 9.13 0.68
C SER A 120 -14.27 8.78 1.09
N GLY A 121 -13.43 9.77 1.37
CA GLY A 121 -11.99 9.60 1.55
C GLY A 121 -11.25 9.41 0.22
N LEU A 122 -9.94 9.31 0.32
CA LEU A 122 -9.01 9.02 -0.78
C LEU A 122 -8.47 7.61 -0.61
N GLU A 123 -8.26 6.89 -1.70
CA GLU A 123 -7.88 5.49 -1.62
C GLU A 123 -6.38 5.33 -1.31
N PHE A 124 -6.05 4.45 -0.36
CA PHE A 124 -4.69 4.04 -0.04
C PHE A 124 -4.11 3.18 -1.16
N LYS A 125 -2.90 3.50 -1.63
CA LYS A 125 -2.15 2.67 -2.59
C LYS A 125 -1.00 1.92 -1.89
N GLU A 126 -0.12 2.65 -1.21
CA GLU A 126 1.05 2.06 -0.55
C GLU A 126 1.68 3.01 0.48
N LEU A 127 2.57 2.46 1.31
CA LEU A 127 3.51 3.24 2.10
C LEU A 127 4.77 3.48 1.30
N ILE A 128 5.25 4.72 1.30
CA ILE A 128 6.46 5.11 0.56
C ILE A 128 7.41 5.89 1.44
N SER A 129 8.66 5.96 0.98
CA SER A 129 9.61 6.94 1.45
C SER A 129 9.92 7.96 0.38
N MET A 130 10.19 9.19 0.83
CA MET A 130 10.65 10.27 -0.02
C MET A 130 11.72 11.06 0.72
N LYS A 131 12.91 11.16 0.13
CA LYS A 131 14.03 11.91 0.71
C LYS A 131 13.79 13.42 0.68
N LYS A 132 13.11 13.92 -0.36
CA LYS A 132 12.85 15.35 -0.57
C LYS A 132 11.51 15.56 -1.29
N GLN A 133 10.94 16.75 -1.15
CA GLN A 133 9.82 17.20 -1.97
C GLN A 133 10.20 17.14 -3.46
N ASN A 134 9.24 16.80 -4.33
CA ASN A 134 9.45 16.57 -5.77
C ASN A 134 10.47 15.48 -6.15
N SER A 135 10.85 14.58 -5.23
CA SER A 135 11.66 13.40 -5.56
C SER A 135 10.75 12.19 -5.86
N TYR A 136 11.29 11.19 -6.56
CA TYR A 136 10.59 9.92 -6.73
C TYR A 136 10.49 9.18 -5.39
N ALA A 137 9.41 8.40 -5.25
CA ALA A 137 9.27 7.45 -4.16
C ALA A 137 10.44 6.45 -4.17
N THR A 138 10.89 6.05 -2.99
CA THR A 138 11.97 5.07 -2.84
C THR A 138 11.55 3.95 -1.90
N ASN A 139 11.98 2.72 -2.20
CA ASN A 139 11.86 1.55 -1.32
C ASN A 139 12.97 1.53 -0.26
N GLU A 140 13.14 2.62 0.48
CA GLU A 140 14.11 2.76 1.57
C GLU A 140 13.39 3.31 2.81
N ALA A 141 13.88 3.02 4.01
CA ALA A 141 13.33 3.65 5.21
C ALA A 141 13.62 5.17 5.21
N PRO A 142 12.75 6.01 5.79
CA PRO A 142 11.52 5.66 6.51
C PRO A 142 10.27 5.57 5.62
N PHE A 143 9.40 4.58 5.87
CA PHE A 143 8.05 4.43 5.29
C PHE A 143 7.00 5.20 6.08
N ASP A 144 7.19 6.52 6.19
CA ASP A 144 6.38 7.44 7.00
C ASP A 144 5.31 8.18 6.20
N LYS A 145 5.20 7.90 4.89
CA LYS A 145 4.27 8.55 3.98
C LYS A 145 3.37 7.53 3.30
N VAL A 146 2.19 8.00 2.90
CA VAL A 146 1.17 7.23 2.20
C VAL A 146 0.99 7.82 0.81
N LEU A 147 1.10 6.97 -0.20
CA LEU A 147 0.66 7.28 -1.56
C LEU A 147 -0.84 6.98 -1.69
N LEU A 148 -1.59 7.95 -2.20
CA LEU A 148 -3.03 7.84 -2.42
C LEU A 148 -3.35 7.79 -3.91
N ALA A 149 -4.30 6.94 -4.29
CA ALA A 149 -4.82 6.92 -5.66
C ALA A 149 -5.73 8.14 -5.87
N TYR A 150 -5.18 9.19 -6.48
CA TYR A 150 -5.88 10.45 -6.74
C TYR A 150 -5.47 11.04 -8.10
N GLU A 151 -6.01 10.50 -9.17
CA GLU A 151 -5.67 10.98 -10.52
C GLU A 151 -6.12 12.43 -10.76
N PRO A 152 -5.33 13.23 -11.50
CA PRO A 152 -4.13 12.84 -12.26
C PRO A 152 -2.80 13.04 -11.51
N ILE A 153 -2.80 13.27 -10.19
CA ILE A 153 -1.62 13.70 -9.44
C ILE A 153 -1.33 12.76 -8.28
N ASP A 154 -0.10 12.27 -8.18
CA ASP A 154 0.34 11.53 -7.00
C ASP A 154 0.16 12.38 -5.74
N VAL A 155 -0.72 11.91 -4.86
CA VAL A 155 -0.94 12.51 -3.55
C VAL A 155 -0.16 11.74 -2.51
N VAL A 156 0.84 12.41 -1.95
CA VAL A 156 1.69 11.86 -0.89
C VAL A 156 1.48 12.64 0.41
N LEU A 157 1.01 11.96 1.44
CA LEU A 157 0.73 12.57 2.75
C LEU A 157 1.46 11.82 3.86
N GLU A 158 1.80 12.51 4.94
CA GLU A 158 2.36 11.86 6.15
C GLU A 158 1.32 10.95 6.81
N ILE A 159 1.75 9.74 7.17
CA ILE A 159 0.88 8.71 7.74
C ILE A 159 0.19 9.16 9.04
N GLU A 160 0.87 9.95 9.85
CA GLU A 160 0.38 10.42 11.15
C GLU A 160 -0.84 11.33 11.01
N LYS A 161 -0.90 12.10 9.91
CA LYS A 161 -1.97 13.05 9.59
C LYS A 161 -3.23 12.35 9.05
N LEU A 162 -3.18 11.04 8.84
CA LEU A 162 -4.27 10.27 8.22
C LEU A 162 -4.98 9.36 9.22
N ASP A 163 -6.28 9.20 8.99
CA ASP A 163 -7.09 8.14 9.54
C ASP A 163 -7.50 7.16 8.45
N PHE A 164 -7.67 5.89 8.83
CA PHE A 164 -7.92 4.81 7.90
C PHE A 164 -9.28 4.16 8.18
N LYS A 165 -10.03 3.88 7.12
CA LYS A 165 -11.26 3.08 7.19
C LYS A 165 -11.29 2.04 6.10
N LEU A 166 -11.85 0.89 6.44
CA LEU A 166 -12.13 -0.16 5.48
C LEU A 166 -13.42 0.16 4.72
N GLN A 167 -13.40 0.04 3.40
CA GLN A 167 -14.57 0.16 2.54
C GLN A 167 -14.76 -1.13 1.74
N LYS A 168 -15.94 -1.73 1.82
CA LYS A 168 -16.31 -2.89 0.99
C LYS A 168 -16.45 -2.47 -0.46
N LEU A 169 -15.87 -3.25 -1.36
CA LEU A 169 -16.04 -3.05 -2.80
C LEU A 169 -17.44 -3.50 -3.20
N LYS A 170 -18.09 -2.73 -4.07
CA LYS A 170 -19.30 -3.18 -4.74
C LYS A 170 -18.84 -4.13 -5.83
N VAL A 171 -19.14 -5.42 -5.65
CA VAL A 171 -19.04 -6.45 -6.69
C VAL A 171 -20.24 -6.32 -7.60
#